data_AF-A0A356XH87-F1
#
_entry.id   AF-A0A356XH87-F1
#
_cell.length_a   1.000
_cell.length_b   1.000
_cell.length_c   1.000
_cell.angle_alpha   90.00
_cell.angle_beta   90.00
_cell.angle_gamma   90.00
#
_symmetry.space_group_name_H-M   'P 1'
#
loop_
_entity.id
_entity.type
_entity.pdbx_description
1 polymer ?
#
loop_
_entity_poly.entity_id
_entity_poly.type
_entity_poly.pdbx_seq_one_letter_code
_entity_poly.pdbx_strand_id
1 'polypeptide(L)'
;FGGVNLEDISAPRCFEIERRLKASCDIPIFHDDQHGTAVVTLAAMLNALKITGRSIQDISVVINGSGAAGIAVTRLLMSMGLKKVILCDTKGAIYEGRDNLNPEKEDMARISNLEHKKGSLADVIRGADVFIGLSAPGVVTSDMVRTMAKDPIIFAMSNPVPEIMPEEARAAGARVIGTGRSDFANQINNVLAFPGIFRGALDVRASDINDAMKIAAAHAIAEIITAEELNPEYIIPAPFDPRVGKAVAAEVAKAARESGVARI
;
A
#
# COMPACT_ATOMS: atom_id res chain seq x y z
N PHE A 1 23.35 10.53 -11.58
CA PHE A 1 22.32 10.91 -10.60
C PHE A 1 22.67 10.35 -9.23
N GLY A 2 22.16 10.93 -8.14
CA GLY A 2 22.36 10.40 -6.77
C GLY A 2 21.36 9.30 -6.38
N GLY A 3 20.29 9.14 -7.15
CA GLY A 3 19.25 8.12 -7.06
C GLY A 3 18.35 8.22 -8.29
N VAL A 4 17.50 7.21 -8.53
CA VAL A 4 16.56 7.18 -9.65
C VAL A 4 15.16 6.86 -9.14
N ASN A 5 14.20 7.73 -9.46
CA ASN A 5 12.77 7.48 -9.29
C ASN A 5 12.17 7.02 -10.62
N LEU A 6 11.67 5.79 -10.66
CA LEU A 6 10.91 5.22 -11.77
C LEU A 6 9.43 5.56 -11.58
N GLU A 7 8.79 5.99 -12.67
CA GLU A 7 7.40 6.44 -12.69
C GLU A 7 6.73 5.98 -13.98
N ASP A 8 5.43 5.70 -13.95
CA ASP A 8 4.57 5.47 -15.12
C ASP A 8 5.05 4.35 -16.06
N ILE A 9 5.69 3.31 -15.49
CA ILE A 9 6.11 2.12 -16.23
C ILE A 9 5.08 1.00 -16.04
N SER A 10 4.42 0.61 -17.12
CA SER A 10 3.43 -0.48 -17.11
C SER A 10 3.99 -1.82 -16.59
N ALA A 11 3.18 -2.54 -15.81
CA ALA A 11 3.42 -3.93 -15.46
C ALA A 11 3.16 -4.85 -16.68
N PRO A 12 3.92 -5.95 -16.86
CA PRO A 12 4.98 -6.43 -15.96
C PRO A 12 6.38 -5.85 -16.25
N ARG A 13 6.53 -4.92 -17.20
CA ARG A 13 7.84 -4.40 -17.63
C ARG A 13 8.59 -3.67 -16.52
N CYS A 14 7.86 -2.95 -15.65
CA CYS A 14 8.43 -2.23 -14.52
C CYS A 14 9.28 -3.11 -13.59
N PHE A 15 8.84 -4.35 -13.32
CA PHE A 15 9.55 -5.27 -12.44
C PHE A 15 10.94 -5.63 -12.97
N GLU A 16 11.02 -5.97 -14.26
CA GLU A 16 12.31 -6.30 -14.88
C GLU A 16 13.24 -5.09 -14.99
N ILE A 17 12.69 -3.92 -15.34
CA ILE A 17 13.47 -2.67 -15.40
C ILE A 17 14.05 -2.34 -14.03
N GLU A 18 13.22 -2.35 -12.99
CA GLU A 18 13.65 -2.07 -11.62
C GLU A 18 14.71 -3.07 -11.16
N ARG A 19 14.48 -4.37 -11.37
CA ARG A 19 15.43 -5.43 -10.99
C ARG A 19 16.78 -5.26 -11.66
N ARG A 20 16.81 -5.00 -12.97
CA ARG A 20 18.06 -4.77 -13.71
C ARG A 20 18.79 -3.52 -13.26
N LEU A 21 18.07 -2.42 -13.02
CA LEU A 21 18.66 -1.19 -12.52
C LEU A 21 19.25 -1.40 -11.12
N LYS A 22 18.52 -2.04 -10.20
CA LYS A 22 19.03 -2.39 -8.87
C LYS A 22 20.27 -3.28 -8.92
N ALA A 23 20.35 -4.20 -9.89
CA ALA A 23 21.52 -5.07 -10.05
C ALA A 23 22.72 -4.37 -10.72
N SER A 24 22.49 -3.32 -11.50
CA SER A 24 23.51 -2.68 -12.34
C SER A 24 24.00 -1.33 -11.80
N CYS A 25 23.27 -0.73 -10.86
CA CYS A 25 23.54 0.61 -10.34
C CYS A 25 23.94 0.55 -8.86
N ASP A 26 24.93 1.36 -8.46
CA ASP A 26 25.37 1.55 -7.07
C ASP A 26 24.73 2.82 -6.43
N ILE A 27 23.49 3.09 -6.82
CA ILE A 27 22.65 4.21 -6.36
C ILE A 27 21.22 3.71 -6.14
N PRO A 28 20.46 4.34 -5.22
CA PRO A 28 19.12 3.89 -4.88
C PRO A 28 18.18 4.00 -6.08
N ILE A 29 17.50 2.89 -6.38
CA ILE A 29 16.45 2.80 -7.39
C ILE A 29 15.11 2.59 -6.67
N PHE A 30 14.18 3.50 -6.89
CA PHE A 30 12.84 3.47 -6.33
C PHE A 30 11.83 3.55 -7.46
N HIS A 31 10.68 2.91 -7.31
CA HIS A 31 9.57 3.03 -8.23
C HIS A 31 8.37 3.53 -7.44
N ASP A 32 7.90 4.75 -7.74
CA ASP A 32 6.94 5.42 -6.85
C ASP A 32 5.55 4.78 -6.90
N ASP A 33 5.07 4.43 -8.10
CA ASP A 33 3.80 3.69 -8.27
C ASP A 33 3.78 2.31 -7.57
N GLN A 34 4.94 1.77 -7.21
CA GLN A 34 5.06 0.52 -6.48
C GLN A 34 5.27 0.79 -4.99
N HIS A 35 6.46 1.25 -4.66
CA HIS A 35 6.95 1.34 -3.30
C HIS A 35 6.39 2.57 -2.59
N GLY A 36 6.20 3.69 -3.30
CA GLY A 36 5.57 4.89 -2.75
C GLY A 36 4.13 4.61 -2.34
N THR A 37 3.36 3.99 -3.23
CA THR A 37 2.00 3.53 -2.94
C THR A 37 1.96 2.53 -1.77
N ALA A 38 2.90 1.59 -1.71
CA ALA A 38 3.01 0.65 -0.60
C ALA A 38 3.24 1.35 0.75
N VAL A 39 4.17 2.30 0.80
CA VAL A 39 4.52 3.07 2.01
C VAL A 39 3.30 3.84 2.53
N VAL A 40 2.61 4.57 1.67
CA VAL A 40 1.47 5.40 2.12
C VAL A 40 0.24 4.55 2.47
N THR A 41 0.07 3.40 1.81
CA THR A 41 -0.98 2.43 2.17
C THR A 41 -0.70 1.82 3.55
N LEU A 42 0.56 1.46 3.83
CA LEU A 42 0.94 0.97 5.15
C LEU A 42 0.76 2.06 6.22
N ALA A 43 1.14 3.31 5.95
CA ALA A 43 0.94 4.42 6.89
C ALA A 43 -0.54 4.60 7.26
N ALA A 44 -1.43 4.63 6.26
CA ALA A 44 -2.87 4.68 6.44
C ALA A 44 -3.39 3.45 7.22
N MET A 45 -2.93 2.25 6.87
CA MET A 45 -3.32 1.00 7.53
C MET A 45 -2.98 1.03 9.03
N LEU A 46 -1.77 1.47 9.41
CA LEU A 46 -1.34 1.53 10.80
C LEU A 46 -2.31 2.37 11.67
N ASN A 47 -2.77 3.51 11.15
CA ASN A 47 -3.71 4.37 11.87
C ASN A 47 -5.16 3.86 11.81
N ALA A 48 -5.59 3.26 10.68
CA ALA A 48 -6.91 2.63 10.58
C ALA A 48 -7.07 1.42 11.52
N LEU A 49 -5.98 0.67 11.73
CA LEU A 49 -5.93 -0.45 12.68
C LEU A 49 -6.08 0.01 14.13
N LYS A 50 -5.43 1.13 14.52
CA LYS A 50 -5.62 1.75 15.84
C LYS A 50 -7.09 2.11 16.08
N ILE A 51 -7.76 2.72 15.09
CA ILE A 51 -9.19 3.10 15.19
C ILE A 51 -10.10 1.90 15.37
N THR A 52 -9.77 0.78 14.74
CA THR A 52 -10.60 -0.44 14.79
C THR A 52 -10.16 -1.41 15.89
N GLY A 53 -9.12 -1.08 16.65
CA GLY A 53 -8.58 -1.92 17.73
C GLY A 53 -8.03 -3.26 17.25
N ARG A 54 -7.55 -3.32 16.00
CA ARG A 54 -7.07 -4.56 15.36
C ARG A 54 -5.55 -4.54 15.15
N SER A 55 -4.97 -5.73 15.04
CA SER A 55 -3.57 -5.93 14.66
C SER A 55 -3.48 -6.44 13.22
N ILE A 56 -2.42 -6.06 12.50
CA ILE A 56 -2.21 -6.46 11.09
C ILE A 56 -2.16 -7.99 10.91
N GLN A 57 -1.77 -8.71 11.97
CA GLN A 57 -1.60 -10.16 11.95
C GLN A 57 -2.93 -10.93 12.01
N ASP A 58 -3.99 -10.26 12.47
CA ASP A 58 -5.29 -10.85 12.77
C ASP A 58 -6.36 -10.50 11.73
N ILE A 59 -6.07 -9.54 10.84
CA ILE A 59 -7.00 -9.10 9.79
C ILE A 59 -6.90 -9.95 8.52
N SER A 60 -7.98 -9.92 7.76
CA SER A 60 -8.09 -10.41 6.40
C SER A 60 -8.20 -9.26 5.40
N VAL A 61 -7.36 -9.28 4.36
CA VAL A 61 -7.26 -8.20 3.36
C VAL A 61 -7.60 -8.74 1.98
N VAL A 62 -8.47 -8.03 1.26
CA VAL A 62 -8.70 -8.24 -0.18
C VAL A 62 -8.15 -7.05 -0.94
N ILE A 63 -7.26 -7.33 -1.89
CA ILE A 63 -6.63 -6.31 -2.74
C ILE A 63 -7.15 -6.50 -4.17
N ASN A 64 -7.90 -5.55 -4.69
CA ASN A 64 -8.33 -5.58 -6.09
C ASN A 64 -7.35 -4.79 -6.95
N GLY A 65 -6.57 -5.51 -7.75
CA GLY A 65 -5.41 -4.98 -8.44
C GLY A 65 -4.18 -5.84 -8.14
N SER A 66 -3.69 -6.55 -9.16
CA SER A 66 -2.48 -7.40 -9.10
C SER A 66 -1.40 -6.92 -10.07
N GLY A 67 -1.37 -5.60 -10.30
CA GLY A 67 -0.29 -4.89 -10.96
C GLY A 67 0.82 -4.52 -9.99
N ALA A 68 1.68 -3.60 -10.41
CA ALA A 68 2.87 -3.17 -9.67
C ALA A 68 2.54 -2.69 -8.24
N ALA A 69 1.60 -1.75 -8.09
CA ALA A 69 1.16 -1.23 -6.80
C ALA A 69 0.60 -2.33 -5.87
N GLY A 70 -0.33 -3.15 -6.37
CA GLY A 70 -0.98 -4.18 -5.57
C GLY A 70 -0.01 -5.25 -5.06
N ILE A 71 0.95 -5.64 -5.89
CA ILE A 71 2.02 -6.57 -5.50
C ILE A 71 2.93 -5.95 -4.44
N ALA A 72 3.38 -4.71 -4.64
CA ALA A 72 4.26 -4.02 -3.69
C ALA A 72 3.57 -3.77 -2.34
N VAL A 73 2.30 -3.32 -2.34
CA VAL A 73 1.47 -3.18 -1.14
C VAL A 73 1.35 -4.51 -0.41
N THR A 74 1.03 -5.59 -1.13
CA THR A 74 0.89 -6.91 -0.50
C THR A 74 2.18 -7.32 0.20
N ARG A 75 3.32 -7.26 -0.49
CA ARG A 75 4.61 -7.68 0.06
C ARG A 75 5.01 -6.87 1.29
N LEU A 76 4.80 -5.55 1.27
CA LEU A 76 5.12 -4.69 2.40
C LEU A 76 4.18 -4.93 3.60
N LEU A 77 2.89 -5.20 3.37
CA LEU A 77 1.98 -5.58 4.46
C LEU A 77 2.34 -6.96 5.04
N MET A 78 2.76 -7.91 4.20
CA MET A 78 3.22 -9.23 4.64
C MET A 78 4.51 -9.17 5.45
N SER A 79 5.46 -8.28 5.09
CA SER A 79 6.67 -8.08 5.89
C SER A 79 6.37 -7.46 7.27
N MET A 80 5.23 -6.78 7.41
CA MET A 80 4.67 -6.31 8.69
C MET A 80 3.85 -7.38 9.44
N GLY A 81 3.74 -8.59 8.91
CA GLY A 81 3.08 -9.72 9.56
C GLY A 81 1.64 -10.01 9.08
N LEU A 82 1.16 -9.39 8.00
CA LEU A 82 -0.11 -9.76 7.39
C LEU A 82 -0.06 -11.22 6.89
N LYS A 83 -1.02 -12.04 7.34
CA LYS A 83 -1.10 -13.47 6.99
C LYS A 83 -2.20 -13.81 5.99
N LYS A 84 -3.36 -13.15 6.10
CA LYS A 84 -4.55 -13.45 5.30
C LYS A 84 -4.76 -12.35 4.27
N VAL A 85 -4.26 -12.58 3.06
CA VAL A 85 -4.41 -11.65 1.95
C VAL A 85 -4.81 -12.37 0.67
N ILE A 86 -5.73 -11.79 -0.08
CA ILE A 86 -6.18 -12.29 -1.38
C ILE A 86 -6.06 -11.16 -2.39
N LEU A 87 -5.31 -11.38 -3.47
CA LEU A 87 -5.30 -10.48 -4.61
C LEU A 87 -6.36 -10.90 -5.63
N CYS A 88 -7.04 -9.91 -6.21
CA CYS A 88 -7.95 -10.07 -7.32
C CYS A 88 -7.40 -9.38 -8.57
N ASP A 89 -7.69 -9.96 -9.72
CA ASP A 89 -7.53 -9.33 -11.02
C ASP A 89 -8.84 -9.33 -11.81
N THR A 90 -8.79 -8.99 -13.09
CA THR A 90 -9.98 -8.90 -13.95
C THR A 90 -10.73 -10.23 -14.13
N LYS A 91 -10.19 -11.38 -13.69
CA LYS A 91 -10.90 -12.67 -13.68
C LYS A 91 -11.20 -13.20 -12.26
N GLY A 92 -11.00 -12.38 -11.22
CA GLY A 92 -11.30 -12.73 -9.83
C GLY A 92 -10.05 -13.09 -9.02
N ALA A 93 -10.24 -13.92 -8.00
CA ALA A 93 -9.20 -14.25 -7.03
C ALA A 93 -7.99 -14.95 -7.67
N ILE A 94 -6.79 -14.57 -7.24
CA ILE A 94 -5.52 -15.22 -7.60
C ILE A 94 -5.24 -16.33 -6.57
N TYR A 95 -4.90 -17.51 -7.05
CA TYR A 95 -4.58 -18.69 -6.23
C TYR A 95 -3.64 -19.61 -6.99
N GLU A 96 -2.90 -20.44 -6.26
CA GLU A 96 -1.95 -21.38 -6.87
C GLU A 96 -2.68 -22.39 -7.76
N GLY A 97 -2.20 -22.56 -9.01
CA GLY A 97 -2.81 -23.42 -10.02
C GLY A 97 -3.95 -22.77 -10.81
N ARG A 98 -4.19 -21.46 -10.67
CA ARG A 98 -5.07 -20.72 -11.57
C ARG A 98 -4.41 -20.52 -12.94
N ASP A 99 -5.14 -20.76 -14.01
CA ASP A 99 -4.64 -20.59 -15.39
C ASP A 99 -4.35 -19.11 -15.74
N ASN A 100 -3.41 -18.91 -16.67
CA ASN A 100 -3.07 -17.62 -17.29
C ASN A 100 -2.55 -16.55 -16.31
N LEU A 101 -1.80 -16.95 -15.29
CA LEU A 101 -1.03 -16.03 -14.47
C LEU A 101 0.30 -15.69 -15.17
N ASN A 102 0.80 -14.47 -14.95
CA ASN A 102 2.17 -14.13 -15.31
C ASN A 102 3.10 -14.52 -14.14
N PRO A 103 4.44 -14.54 -14.32
CA PRO A 103 5.36 -14.99 -13.28
C PRO A 103 5.19 -14.28 -11.93
N GLU A 104 4.97 -12.97 -11.95
CA GLU A 104 4.78 -12.18 -10.72
C GLU A 104 3.48 -12.55 -9.98
N LYS A 105 2.40 -12.82 -10.73
CA LYS A 105 1.14 -13.30 -10.16
C LYS A 105 1.24 -14.73 -9.65
N GLU A 106 2.01 -15.60 -10.31
CA GLU A 106 2.30 -16.95 -9.82
C GLU A 106 3.06 -16.90 -8.50
N ASP A 107 4.07 -16.04 -8.38
CA ASP A 107 4.79 -15.84 -7.12
C ASP A 107 3.86 -15.36 -6.00
N MET A 108 2.98 -14.39 -6.30
CA MET A 108 1.97 -13.96 -5.35
C MET A 108 0.98 -15.08 -4.99
N ALA A 109 0.57 -15.90 -5.95
CA ALA A 109 -0.35 -17.02 -5.73
C ALA A 109 0.20 -18.07 -4.75
N ARG A 110 1.53 -18.24 -4.68
CA ARG A 110 2.17 -19.17 -3.74
C ARG A 110 2.23 -18.65 -2.30
N ILE A 111 2.22 -17.33 -2.10
CA ILE A 111 2.40 -16.71 -0.78
C ILE A 111 1.13 -16.05 -0.24
N SER A 112 0.13 -15.82 -1.08
CA SER A 112 -1.17 -15.24 -0.73
C SER A 112 -2.29 -16.26 -0.95
N ASN A 113 -3.49 -15.98 -0.43
CA ASN A 113 -4.67 -16.81 -0.60
C ASN A 113 -4.40 -18.30 -0.30
N LEU A 114 -3.77 -18.57 0.85
CA LEU A 114 -3.34 -19.92 1.25
C LEU A 114 -4.51 -20.90 1.46
N GLU A 115 -5.74 -20.39 1.55
CA GLU A 115 -6.98 -21.19 1.58
C GLU A 115 -7.51 -21.52 0.17
N HIS A 116 -6.83 -21.06 -0.89
CA HIS A 116 -7.17 -21.27 -2.30
C HIS A 116 -8.61 -20.84 -2.63
N LYS A 117 -9.07 -19.73 -2.03
CA LYS A 117 -10.41 -19.18 -2.31
C LYS A 117 -10.50 -18.79 -3.78
N LYS A 118 -11.61 -19.14 -4.41
CA LYS A 118 -11.88 -18.89 -5.83
C LYS A 118 -13.12 -18.00 -5.97
N GLY A 119 -13.33 -17.52 -7.19
CA GLY A 119 -14.53 -16.74 -7.54
C GLY A 119 -14.22 -15.27 -7.81
N SER A 120 -15.30 -14.51 -7.88
CA SER A 120 -15.27 -13.07 -8.15
C SER A 120 -14.81 -12.25 -6.95
N LEU A 121 -14.59 -10.95 -7.15
CA LEU A 121 -14.35 -10.02 -6.05
C LEU A 121 -15.47 -10.06 -5.01
N ALA A 122 -16.73 -10.14 -5.45
CA ALA A 122 -17.90 -10.22 -4.58
C ALA A 122 -17.93 -11.50 -3.72
N ASP A 123 -17.24 -12.57 -4.14
CA ASP A 123 -17.19 -13.82 -3.40
C ASP A 123 -16.14 -13.75 -2.29
N VAL A 124 -14.94 -13.23 -2.61
CA VAL A 124 -13.81 -13.22 -1.67
C VAL A 124 -13.79 -12.05 -0.71
N ILE A 125 -14.50 -10.95 -1.02
CA ILE A 125 -14.61 -9.79 -0.11
C ILE A 125 -15.52 -10.05 1.09
N ARG A 126 -16.34 -11.10 1.06
CA ARG A 126 -17.26 -11.45 2.16
C ARG A 126 -16.47 -11.80 3.41
N GLY A 127 -16.79 -11.13 4.51
CA GLY A 127 -16.11 -11.27 5.79
C GLY A 127 -14.67 -10.72 5.82
N ALA A 128 -14.22 -10.03 4.78
CA ALA A 128 -12.91 -9.37 4.79
C ALA A 128 -12.92 -8.17 5.74
N ASP A 129 -11.81 -7.93 6.44
CA ASP A 129 -11.64 -6.78 7.34
C ASP A 129 -11.28 -5.51 6.58
N VAL A 130 -10.48 -5.66 5.53
CA VAL A 130 -9.94 -4.55 4.75
C VAL A 130 -10.11 -4.84 3.26
N PHE A 131 -10.59 -3.84 2.53
CA PHE A 131 -10.49 -3.75 1.08
C PHE A 131 -9.46 -2.72 0.67
N ILE A 132 -8.60 -3.06 -0.29
CA ILE A 132 -7.65 -2.15 -0.94
C ILE A 132 -7.86 -2.21 -2.46
N GLY A 133 -8.27 -1.10 -3.05
CA GLY A 133 -8.51 -0.93 -4.47
C GLY A 133 -7.35 -0.20 -5.14
N LEU A 134 -6.76 -0.85 -6.14
CA LEU A 134 -5.66 -0.37 -6.99
C LEU A 134 -5.92 -0.81 -8.44
N SER A 135 -7.14 -0.59 -8.92
CA SER A 135 -7.64 -1.25 -10.13
C SER A 135 -8.44 -0.33 -11.06
N ALA A 136 -9.76 -0.35 -10.94
CA ALA A 136 -10.70 0.25 -11.87
C ALA A 136 -11.88 0.90 -11.12
N PRO A 137 -12.51 1.91 -11.73
CA PRO A 137 -13.61 2.63 -11.10
C PRO A 137 -14.87 1.76 -10.92
N GLY A 138 -15.61 1.98 -9.83
CA GLY A 138 -16.95 1.41 -9.62
C GLY A 138 -17.03 -0.12 -9.51
N VAL A 139 -15.92 -0.80 -9.22
CA VAL A 139 -15.87 -2.27 -9.10
C VAL A 139 -16.35 -2.80 -7.76
N VAL A 140 -16.51 -1.94 -6.75
CA VAL A 140 -17.05 -2.30 -5.42
C VAL A 140 -18.42 -1.67 -5.27
N THR A 141 -19.41 -2.47 -4.84
CA THR A 141 -20.78 -2.00 -4.57
C THR A 141 -21.05 -1.90 -3.07
N SER A 142 -22.07 -1.14 -2.68
CA SER A 142 -22.52 -1.09 -1.29
C SER A 142 -22.89 -2.48 -0.73
N ASP A 143 -23.43 -3.39 -1.55
CA ASP A 143 -23.75 -4.75 -1.12
C ASP A 143 -22.51 -5.56 -0.79
N MET A 144 -21.43 -5.41 -1.57
CA MET A 144 -20.14 -6.02 -1.23
C MET A 144 -19.65 -5.51 0.11
N VAL A 145 -19.70 -4.20 0.35
CA VAL A 145 -19.28 -3.60 1.63
C VAL A 145 -20.12 -4.13 2.80
N ARG A 146 -21.43 -4.27 2.65
CA ARG A 146 -22.31 -4.86 3.68
C ARG A 146 -21.98 -6.31 4.01
N THR A 147 -21.34 -7.04 3.10
CA THR A 147 -20.91 -8.43 3.33
C THR A 147 -19.55 -8.55 4.01
N MET A 148 -18.80 -7.45 4.15
CA MET A 148 -17.51 -7.44 4.84
C MET A 148 -17.65 -7.68 6.35
N ALA A 149 -16.52 -7.83 7.04
CA ALA A 149 -16.50 -7.93 8.50
C ALA A 149 -17.04 -6.64 9.16
N LYS A 150 -17.32 -6.72 10.47
CA LYS A 150 -17.70 -5.54 11.26
C LYS A 150 -16.60 -4.47 11.20
N ASP A 151 -17.02 -3.21 11.14
CA ASP A 151 -16.15 -2.05 11.07
C ASP A 151 -15.10 -2.13 9.93
N PRO A 152 -15.53 -2.36 8.66
CA PRO A 152 -14.59 -2.60 7.57
C PRO A 152 -13.79 -1.34 7.23
N ILE A 153 -12.53 -1.55 6.84
CA ILE A 153 -11.63 -0.51 6.32
C ILE A 153 -11.63 -0.58 4.80
N ILE A 154 -11.86 0.55 4.14
CA ILE A 154 -11.93 0.62 2.67
C ILE A 154 -10.94 1.66 2.16
N PHE A 155 -9.92 1.22 1.44
CA PHE A 155 -9.00 2.09 0.71
C PHE A 155 -9.31 1.97 -0.78
N ALA A 156 -10.12 2.88 -1.33
CA ALA A 156 -10.50 2.91 -2.75
C ALA A 156 -9.65 3.94 -3.50
N MET A 157 -8.46 3.51 -3.95
CA MET A 157 -7.39 4.42 -4.38
C MET A 157 -7.31 4.63 -5.91
N SER A 158 -8.22 4.05 -6.69
CA SER A 158 -8.28 4.33 -8.14
C SER A 158 -8.56 5.82 -8.41
N ASN A 159 -7.86 6.35 -9.42
CA ASN A 159 -8.04 7.71 -9.91
C ASN A 159 -8.47 7.70 -11.40
N PRO A 160 -9.26 8.68 -11.87
CA PRO A 160 -9.87 9.78 -11.11
C PRO A 160 -11.16 9.38 -10.37
N VAL A 161 -11.69 8.19 -10.63
CA VAL A 161 -12.91 7.66 -9.99
C VAL A 161 -12.52 6.42 -9.17
N PRO A 162 -12.86 6.39 -7.86
CA PRO A 162 -12.49 5.28 -6.98
C PRO A 162 -13.30 4.01 -7.28
N GLU A 163 -12.88 2.90 -6.68
CA GLU A 163 -13.60 1.62 -6.74
C GLU A 163 -15.02 1.70 -6.18
N ILE A 164 -15.24 2.56 -5.19
CA ILE A 164 -16.54 2.93 -4.59
C ILE A 164 -16.43 4.37 -4.04
N MET A 165 -17.50 5.16 -4.14
CA MET A 165 -17.51 6.51 -3.57
C MET A 165 -17.54 6.47 -2.04
N PRO A 166 -16.87 7.42 -1.33
CA PRO A 166 -16.82 7.42 0.13
C PRO A 166 -18.19 7.47 0.81
N GLU A 167 -19.11 8.28 0.30
CA GLU A 167 -20.50 8.35 0.74
C GLU A 167 -21.21 6.99 0.66
N GLU A 168 -21.04 6.25 -0.44
CA GLU A 168 -21.64 4.93 -0.62
C GLU A 168 -21.00 3.89 0.31
N ALA A 169 -19.68 3.92 0.47
CA ALA A 169 -18.95 3.06 1.39
C ALA A 169 -19.39 3.30 2.85
N ARG A 170 -19.52 4.57 3.25
CA ARG A 170 -19.95 4.98 4.59
C ARG A 170 -21.39 4.54 4.86
N ALA A 171 -22.29 4.78 3.90
CA ALA A 171 -23.69 4.36 4.00
C ALA A 171 -23.85 2.82 4.03
N ALA A 172 -22.89 2.09 3.48
CA ALA A 172 -22.84 0.63 3.52
C ALA A 172 -22.22 0.06 4.82
N GLY A 173 -21.68 0.92 5.69
CA GLY A 173 -21.17 0.52 7.02
C GLY A 173 -19.65 0.56 7.17
N ALA A 174 -18.90 1.11 6.21
CA ALA A 174 -17.45 1.27 6.36
C ALA A 174 -17.07 2.17 7.54
N ARG A 175 -16.13 1.70 8.36
CA ARG A 175 -15.67 2.42 9.56
C ARG A 175 -14.60 3.44 9.22
N VAL A 176 -13.67 3.10 8.33
CA VAL A 176 -12.59 3.97 7.87
C VAL A 176 -12.54 3.90 6.36
N ILE A 177 -12.46 5.06 5.71
CA ILE A 177 -12.44 5.17 4.26
C ILE A 177 -11.27 6.04 3.86
N GLY A 178 -10.44 5.58 2.93
CA GLY A 178 -9.38 6.35 2.30
C GLY A 178 -9.48 6.28 0.78
N THR A 179 -9.06 7.32 0.09
CA THR A 179 -9.07 7.39 -1.39
C THR A 179 -7.78 7.97 -1.94
N GLY A 180 -7.56 7.89 -3.26
CA GLY A 180 -6.45 8.57 -3.92
C GLY A 180 -6.69 10.07 -4.16
N ARG A 181 -7.91 10.57 -3.92
CA ARG A 181 -8.38 11.90 -4.30
C ARG A 181 -8.22 12.93 -3.18
N SER A 182 -7.90 14.16 -3.56
CA SER A 182 -7.64 15.26 -2.63
C SER A 182 -8.88 15.96 -2.10
N ASP A 183 -10.03 15.78 -2.74
CA ASP A 183 -11.29 16.38 -2.34
C ASP A 183 -12.06 15.56 -1.28
N PHE A 184 -11.53 14.40 -0.89
CA PHE A 184 -12.06 13.57 0.18
C PHE A 184 -11.10 13.49 1.37
N ALA A 185 -11.65 13.18 2.55
CA ALA A 185 -10.88 12.82 3.72
C ALA A 185 -9.95 11.63 3.43
N ASN A 186 -8.85 11.55 4.17
CA ASN A 186 -7.88 10.46 4.08
C ASN A 186 -7.34 10.21 2.66
N GLN A 187 -6.75 11.24 2.06
CA GLN A 187 -6.07 11.09 0.78
C GLN A 187 -4.79 10.25 0.94
N ILE A 188 -4.80 9.03 0.41
CA ILE A 188 -3.67 8.11 0.37
C ILE A 188 -2.91 8.37 -0.93
N ASN A 189 -1.85 9.18 -0.86
CA ASN A 189 -1.08 9.62 -2.02
C ASN A 189 0.43 9.55 -1.76
N ASN A 190 1.18 8.99 -2.72
CA ASN A 190 2.62 8.76 -2.65
C ASN A 190 3.47 10.03 -2.50
N VAL A 191 2.91 11.23 -2.73
CA VAL A 191 3.55 12.52 -2.42
C VAL A 191 4.02 12.66 -0.97
N LEU A 192 3.39 11.94 -0.04
CA LEU A 192 3.80 11.90 1.37
C LEU A 192 5.08 11.07 1.59
N ALA A 193 5.44 10.19 0.66
CA ALA A 193 6.52 9.23 0.78
C ALA A 193 7.77 9.64 0.01
N PHE A 194 7.69 9.74 -1.33
CA PHE A 194 8.90 9.84 -2.17
C PHE A 194 9.82 11.04 -1.84
N PRO A 195 9.33 12.25 -1.50
CA PRO A 195 10.23 13.37 -1.23
C PRO A 195 11.09 13.12 0.00
N GLY A 196 10.49 12.60 1.07
CA GLY A 196 11.17 12.27 2.32
C GLY A 196 12.09 11.05 2.16
N ILE A 197 11.64 10.01 1.47
CA ILE A 197 12.44 8.81 1.21
C ILE A 197 13.73 9.16 0.46
N PHE A 198 13.61 9.91 -0.64
CA PHE A 198 14.80 10.33 -1.39
C PHE A 198 15.69 11.28 -0.59
N ARG A 199 15.11 12.23 0.14
CA ARG A 199 15.90 13.14 0.99
C ARG A 199 16.74 12.35 2.00
N GLY A 200 16.12 11.43 2.75
CA GLY A 200 16.81 10.59 3.73
C GLY A 200 17.86 9.66 3.11
N ALA A 201 17.51 9.00 2.00
CA ALA A 201 18.46 8.13 1.28
C ALA A 201 19.67 8.91 0.76
N LEU A 202 19.48 10.12 0.24
CA LEU A 202 20.56 10.98 -0.26
C LEU A 202 21.42 11.57 0.87
N ASP A 203 20.82 11.92 2.02
CA ASP A 203 21.52 12.44 3.20
C ASP A 203 22.58 11.49 3.74
N VAL A 204 22.35 10.17 3.60
CA VAL A 204 23.28 9.12 4.07
C VAL A 204 23.95 8.37 2.93
N ARG A 205 23.79 8.87 1.70
CA ARG A 205 24.29 8.24 0.46
C ARG A 205 23.98 6.75 0.42
N ALA A 206 22.75 6.37 0.76
CA ALA A 206 22.33 4.97 0.76
C ALA A 206 22.64 4.31 -0.60
N SER A 207 23.01 3.03 -0.59
CA SER A 207 23.20 2.25 -1.82
C SER A 207 21.89 1.67 -2.36
N ASP A 208 20.87 1.54 -1.51
CA ASP A 208 19.55 0.99 -1.84
C ASP A 208 18.44 1.65 -1.01
N ILE A 209 17.17 1.44 -1.40
CA ILE A 209 15.97 1.72 -0.60
C ILE A 209 15.30 0.38 -0.29
N ASN A 210 15.70 -0.23 0.83
CA ASN A 210 15.23 -1.53 1.28
C ASN A 210 13.91 -1.46 2.07
N ASP A 211 13.37 -2.62 2.47
CA ASP A 211 12.08 -2.68 3.16
C ASP A 211 12.12 -2.03 4.56
N ALA A 212 13.24 -2.09 5.27
CA ALA A 212 13.38 -1.41 6.57
C ALA A 212 13.19 0.11 6.42
N MET A 213 13.76 0.71 5.36
CA MET A 213 13.58 2.13 5.05
C MET A 213 12.13 2.46 4.67
N LYS A 214 11.45 1.60 3.90
CA LYS A 214 10.04 1.78 3.52
C LYS A 214 9.11 1.71 4.74
N ILE A 215 9.34 0.74 5.62
CA ILE A 215 8.60 0.59 6.87
C ILE A 215 8.82 1.80 7.77
N ALA A 216 10.07 2.26 7.92
CA ALA A 216 10.39 3.46 8.69
C ALA A 216 9.69 4.71 8.13
N ALA A 217 9.65 4.86 6.81
CA ALA A 217 8.89 5.94 6.16
C ALA A 217 7.39 5.87 6.48
N ALA A 218 6.79 4.67 6.42
CA ALA A 218 5.37 4.49 6.70
C ALA A 218 5.03 4.82 8.17
N HIS A 219 5.87 4.41 9.12
CA HIS A 219 5.75 4.77 10.52
C HIS A 219 5.88 6.28 10.73
N ALA A 220 6.89 6.91 10.13
CA ALA A 220 7.09 8.35 10.23
C ALA A 220 5.89 9.15 9.71
N ILE A 221 5.23 8.71 8.63
CA ILE A 221 4.00 9.34 8.13
C ILE A 221 2.85 9.13 9.12
N ALA A 222 2.65 7.90 9.60
CA ALA A 222 1.55 7.55 10.49
C ALA A 222 1.63 8.31 11.84
N GLU A 223 2.85 8.52 12.35
CA GLU A 223 3.13 9.17 13.64
C GLU A 223 3.06 10.70 13.59
N ILE A 224 2.89 11.32 12.41
CA ILE A 224 2.56 12.75 12.31
C ILE A 224 1.23 13.07 13.00
N ILE A 225 0.29 12.12 12.95
CA ILE A 225 -1.04 12.26 13.56
C ILE A 225 -0.97 11.77 15.01
N THR A 226 -1.26 12.68 15.93
CA THR A 226 -1.30 12.38 17.36
C THR A 226 -2.52 11.53 17.74
N ALA A 227 -2.50 10.93 18.93
CA ALA A 227 -3.62 10.12 19.41
C ALA A 227 -4.92 10.96 19.54
N GLU A 228 -4.78 12.26 19.83
CA GLU A 228 -5.88 13.20 19.99
C GLU A 228 -6.49 13.63 18.65
N GLU A 229 -5.68 13.71 17.59
CA GLU A 229 -6.11 14.05 16.23
C GLU A 229 -6.71 12.84 15.49
N LEU A 230 -6.25 11.64 15.83
CA LEU A 230 -6.59 10.40 15.13
C LEU A 230 -8.10 10.11 15.21
N ASN A 231 -8.75 10.07 14.05
CA ASN A 231 -10.17 9.75 13.94
C ASN A 231 -10.47 9.13 12.56
N PRO A 232 -11.65 8.55 12.33
CA PRO A 232 -11.99 7.88 11.06
C PRO A 232 -11.83 8.71 9.79
N GLU A 233 -11.84 10.04 9.89
CA GLU A 233 -11.68 10.98 8.78
C GLU A 233 -10.28 11.62 8.74
N TYR A 234 -9.38 11.22 9.64
CA TYR A 234 -7.99 11.69 9.68
C TYR A 234 -7.03 10.59 10.14
N ILE A 235 -6.68 9.67 9.22
CA ILE A 235 -5.72 8.57 9.43
C ILE A 235 -4.38 8.77 8.71
N ILE A 236 -4.30 9.75 7.79
CA ILE A 236 -3.09 10.07 7.03
C ILE A 236 -2.99 11.59 6.88
N PRO A 237 -1.80 12.20 7.09
CA PRO A 237 -1.64 13.65 7.03
C PRO A 237 -1.90 14.19 5.62
N ALA A 238 -2.21 15.49 5.52
CA ALA A 238 -2.41 16.14 4.23
C ALA A 238 -1.10 16.14 3.40
N PRO A 239 -1.18 16.05 2.05
CA PRO A 239 -0.03 16.01 1.13
C PRO A 239 1.09 17.02 1.37
N PHE A 240 0.73 18.22 1.82
CA PHE A 240 1.67 19.34 2.01
C PHE A 240 1.90 19.66 3.49
N ASP A 241 1.61 18.73 4.40
CA ASP A 241 1.98 18.90 5.80
C ASP A 241 3.51 19.07 5.92
N PRO A 242 4.00 20.24 6.39
CA PRO A 242 5.42 20.56 6.37
C PRO A 242 6.25 19.68 7.31
N ARG A 243 5.60 18.91 8.20
CA ARG A 243 6.26 17.99 9.13
C ARG A 243 6.68 16.69 8.44
N VAL A 244 5.90 16.21 7.48
CA VAL A 244 6.04 14.88 6.86
C VAL A 244 7.42 14.70 6.23
N GLY A 245 7.81 15.60 5.32
CA GLY A 245 9.06 15.42 4.56
C GLY A 245 10.31 15.34 5.46
N LYS A 246 10.36 16.12 6.55
CA LYS A 246 11.48 16.10 7.50
C LYS A 246 11.46 14.83 8.36
N ALA A 247 10.29 14.42 8.86
CA ALA A 247 10.16 13.21 9.67
C ALA A 247 10.53 11.96 8.88
N VAL A 248 9.99 11.82 7.67
CA VAL A 248 10.30 10.68 6.78
C VAL A 248 11.78 10.64 6.45
N ALA A 249 12.39 11.77 6.08
CA ALA A 249 13.81 11.82 5.77
C ALA A 249 14.69 11.36 6.94
N ALA A 250 14.37 11.80 8.16
CA ALA A 250 15.11 11.43 9.36
C ALA A 250 15.04 9.92 9.64
N GLU A 251 13.83 9.34 9.64
CA GLU A 251 13.66 7.92 9.92
C GLU A 251 14.20 7.02 8.81
N VAL A 252 14.09 7.44 7.54
CA VAL A 252 14.69 6.72 6.41
C VAL A 252 16.22 6.72 6.50
N ALA A 253 16.83 7.87 6.80
CA ALA A 253 18.28 7.98 6.99
C ALA A 253 18.77 7.09 8.15
N LYS A 254 18.02 7.05 9.25
CA LYS A 254 18.29 6.17 10.39
C LYS A 254 18.19 4.69 10.00
N ALA A 255 17.10 4.28 9.36
CA ALA A 255 16.89 2.91 8.91
C ALA A 255 17.94 2.46 7.89
N ALA A 256 18.40 3.35 7.01
CA ALA A 256 19.47 3.07 6.07
C ALA A 256 20.81 2.76 6.78
N ARG A 257 21.13 3.49 7.87
CA ARG A 257 22.31 3.20 8.70
C ARG A 257 22.18 1.89 9.45
N GLU A 258 21.03 1.65 10.07
CA GLU A 258 20.76 0.44 10.86
C GLU A 258 20.76 -0.82 9.99
N SER A 259 20.26 -0.74 8.76
CA SER A 259 20.25 -1.85 7.80
C SER A 259 21.55 -1.99 6.99
N GLY A 260 22.54 -1.13 7.23
CA GLY A 260 23.87 -1.23 6.63
C GLY A 260 23.96 -0.82 5.16
N VAL A 261 22.96 -0.13 4.62
CA VAL A 261 22.98 0.40 3.23
C VAL A 261 23.45 1.86 3.15
N ALA A 262 23.57 2.56 4.28
CA ALA A 262 24.16 3.90 4.33
C ALA A 262 25.68 3.85 4.08
N ARG A 263 26.20 4.87 3.38
CA ARG A 263 27.64 5.03 3.12
C ARG A 263 28.29 6.16 3.91
N ILE A 264 27.50 6.95 4.66
CA ILE A 264 27.94 8.00 5.60
C ILE A 264 27.00 8.12 6.82
#